data_AF-A0A4P5NWG9-F1
#
_entry.id   AF-A0A4P5NWG9-F1
#
_cell.length_a   1.000
_cell.length_b   1.000
_cell.length_c   1.000
_cell.angle_alpha   90.00
_cell.angle_beta   90.00
_cell.angle_gamma   90.00
#
_symmetry.space_group_name_H-M   'P 1'
#
loop_
_entity.id
_entity.type
_entity.pdbx_description
1 polymer ?
#
loop_
_entity_poly.entity_id
_entity_poly.type
_entity_poly.pdbx_seq_one_letter_code
_entity_poly.pdbx_strand_id
1 'polypeptide(L)'
;MRIGEIGKTIIEGELTLRKLMAIRLGRQAAFLVVAAIFAFFAVISGHGLLWAFCYQTLGFSALGSAAAVFGADLVVVIMGLVMGRRSYMTPEEIRVRFAREHALNELRQTVALSAVATTVAGPLTRHTGRAIWNLFKVMTGRGK
;
A
#
# COMPACT_ATOMS: atom_id res chain seq x y z
N MET A 1 -13.06 -26.59 17.53
CA MET A 1 -13.50 -26.26 16.16
C MET A 1 -13.86 -24.78 15.94
N ARG A 2 -14.17 -23.98 16.97
CA ARG A 2 -14.58 -22.56 16.81
C ARG A 2 -13.48 -21.56 16.39
N ILE A 3 -12.22 -21.86 16.65
CA ILE A 3 -11.10 -20.91 16.37
C ILE A 3 -10.79 -20.82 14.87
N GLY A 4 -10.94 -21.93 14.12
CA GLY A 4 -10.71 -21.93 12.67
C GLY A 4 -11.79 -21.18 11.88
N GLU A 5 -13.05 -21.24 12.33
CA GLU A 5 -14.17 -20.53 11.70
C GLU A 5 -14.07 -19.02 11.93
N ILE A 6 -13.67 -18.59 13.13
CA ILE A 6 -13.43 -17.17 13.45
C ILE A 6 -12.24 -16.62 12.64
N GLY A 7 -11.17 -17.40 12.49
CA GLY A 7 -10.04 -17.00 11.64
C GLY A 7 -10.43 -16.86 10.16
N LYS A 8 -11.27 -17.77 9.65
CA LYS A 8 -11.73 -17.73 8.26
C LYS A 8 -12.62 -16.52 7.97
N THR A 9 -13.53 -16.17 8.88
CA THR A 9 -14.41 -14.99 8.71
C THR A 9 -13.65 -13.67 8.81
N ILE A 10 -12.60 -13.58 9.63
CA ILE A 10 -11.73 -12.39 9.69
C ILE A 10 -10.95 -12.22 8.38
N ILE A 11 -10.40 -13.31 7.84
CA ILE A 11 -9.65 -13.27 6.56
C ILE A 11 -10.58 -12.92 5.39
N GLU A 12 -11.79 -13.47 5.35
CA GLU A 12 -12.80 -13.14 4.34
C GLU A 12 -13.30 -11.68 4.47
N GLY A 13 -13.42 -11.17 5.69
CA GLY A 13 -13.72 -9.77 5.99
C GLY A 13 -12.63 -8.81 5.51
N GLU A 14 -11.35 -9.15 5.71
CA GLU A 14 -10.25 -8.36 5.17
C GLU A 14 -10.21 -8.36 3.64
N LEU A 15 -10.45 -9.53 3.02
CA LEU A 15 -10.46 -9.67 1.57
C LEU A 15 -11.57 -8.85 0.90
N THR A 16 -12.76 -8.83 1.48
CA THR A 16 -13.90 -8.04 0.98
C THR A 16 -13.65 -6.55 1.13
N LEU A 17 -13.06 -6.11 2.26
CA LEU A 17 -12.73 -4.72 2.52
C LEU A 17 -11.62 -4.22 1.56
N ARG A 18 -10.60 -5.05 1.28
CA ARG A 18 -9.57 -4.75 0.27
C ARG A 18 -10.14 -4.64 -1.15
N LYS A 19 -11.10 -5.50 -1.53
CA LYS A 19 -11.77 -5.43 -2.84
C LYS A 19 -12.55 -4.13 -3.02
N LEU A 20 -13.34 -3.73 -2.03
CA LEU A 20 -14.11 -2.47 -2.08
C LEU A 20 -13.20 -1.24 -2.16
N MET A 21 -12.09 -1.27 -1.43
CA MET A 21 -11.10 -0.21 -1.45
C MET A 21 -10.38 -0.12 -2.80
N ALA A 22 -10.05 -1.25 -3.43
CA ALA A 22 -9.46 -1.32 -4.76
C ALA A 22 -10.40 -0.76 -5.85
N ILE A 23 -11.70 -1.04 -5.78
CA ILE A 23 -12.69 -0.50 -6.74
C ILE A 23 -12.77 1.03 -6.62
N ARG A 24 -12.75 1.58 -5.40
CA ARG A 24 -12.79 3.03 -5.18
C ARG A 24 -11.54 3.73 -5.72
N LEU A 25 -10.36 3.14 -5.49
CA LEU A 25 -9.08 3.65 -6.00
C LEU A 25 -9.00 3.53 -7.53
N GLY A 26 -9.45 2.42 -8.10
CA GLY A 26 -9.52 2.23 -9.56
C GLY A 26 -10.41 3.29 -10.24
N ARG A 27 -11.57 3.58 -9.65
CA ARG A 27 -12.46 4.67 -10.13
C ARG A 27 -11.80 6.04 -10.01
N GLN A 28 -11.13 6.33 -8.89
CA GLN A 28 -10.43 7.59 -8.69
C GLN A 28 -9.26 7.76 -9.68
N ALA A 29 -8.51 6.69 -9.95
CA ALA A 29 -7.44 6.68 -10.93
C ALA A 29 -7.99 6.94 -12.35
N ALA A 30 -9.09 6.28 -12.73
CA ALA A 30 -9.72 6.52 -14.03
C ALA A 30 -10.13 8.00 -14.21
N PHE A 31 -10.74 8.61 -13.19
CA PHE A 31 -11.09 10.04 -13.24
C PHE A 31 -9.86 10.95 -13.25
N LEU A 32 -8.78 10.61 -12.55
CA LEU A 32 -7.53 11.37 -12.60
C LEU A 32 -6.87 11.31 -13.98
N VAL A 33 -6.93 10.16 -14.66
CA VAL A 33 -6.43 10.04 -16.04
C VAL A 33 -7.23 10.94 -16.98
N VAL A 34 -8.56 10.91 -16.89
CA VAL A 34 -9.43 11.81 -17.69
C VAL A 34 -9.10 13.27 -17.37
N ALA A 35 -9.00 13.63 -16.09
CA ALA A 35 -8.66 14.98 -15.68
C ALA A 35 -7.28 15.41 -16.20
N ALA A 36 -6.28 14.53 -16.21
CA ALA A 36 -4.95 14.81 -16.75
C ALA A 36 -4.98 15.10 -18.26
N ILE A 37 -5.78 14.35 -19.02
CA ILE A 37 -5.96 14.58 -20.47
C ILE A 37 -6.61 15.95 -20.70
N PHE A 38 -7.70 16.24 -20.00
CA PHE A 38 -8.38 17.55 -20.12
C PHE A 38 -7.48 18.70 -19.66
N ALA A 39 -6.71 18.52 -18.59
CA ALA A 39 -5.75 19.51 -18.13
C ALA A 39 -4.67 19.77 -19.19
N PHE A 40 -4.18 18.74 -19.87
CA PHE A 40 -3.21 18.88 -20.97
C PHE A 40 -3.77 19.74 -22.12
N PHE A 41 -4.99 19.45 -22.57
CA PHE A 41 -5.66 20.28 -23.59
C PHE A 41 -5.93 21.71 -23.10
N ALA A 42 -6.31 21.88 -21.84
CA ALA A 42 -6.54 23.19 -21.24
C ALA A 42 -5.25 24.03 -21.18
N VAL A 43 -4.10 23.40 -20.91
CA VAL A 43 -2.79 24.08 -20.93
C VAL A 43 -2.43 24.54 -22.34
N ILE A 44 -2.60 23.68 -23.36
CA ILE A 44 -2.32 24.06 -24.75
C ILE A 44 -3.22 25.21 -25.20
N SER A 45 -4.53 25.09 -24.96
CA SER A 45 -5.50 26.13 -25.32
C SER A 45 -5.24 27.43 -24.55
N GLY A 46 -4.97 27.32 -23.24
CA GLY A 46 -4.64 28.44 -22.37
C GLY A 46 -3.37 29.17 -22.77
N HIS A 47 -2.34 28.45 -23.22
CA HIS A 47 -1.09 29.04 -23.73
C HIS A 47 -1.36 29.89 -24.99
N GLY A 48 -2.15 29.36 -25.94
CA GLY A 48 -2.56 30.11 -27.13
C GLY A 48 -3.43 31.33 -26.79
N LEU A 49 -4.35 31.19 -25.83
CA LEU A 49 -5.18 32.29 -25.35
C LEU A 49 -4.34 33.38 -24.66
N LEU A 50 -3.36 32.98 -23.84
CA LEU A 50 -2.46 33.91 -23.15
C LEU A 50 -1.61 34.69 -24.15
N TRP A 51 -1.09 34.02 -25.18
CA TRP A 51 -0.38 34.69 -26.27
C TRP A 51 -1.27 35.70 -27.00
N ALA A 52 -2.48 35.29 -27.39
CA ALA A 52 -3.44 36.17 -28.06
C ALA A 52 -3.83 37.36 -27.18
N PHE A 53 -4.00 37.15 -25.88
CA PHE A 53 -4.27 38.22 -24.92
C PHE A 53 -3.11 39.22 -24.81
N CYS A 54 -1.87 38.73 -24.71
CA CYS A 54 -0.69 39.59 -24.70
C CYS A 54 -0.55 40.39 -25.99
N TYR A 55 -0.82 39.75 -27.14
CA TYR A 55 -0.71 40.39 -28.44
C TYR A 55 -1.82 41.42 -28.69
N GLN A 56 -3.07 41.05 -28.43
CA GLN A 56 -4.23 41.84 -28.83
C GLN A 56 -4.69 42.86 -27.77
N THR A 57 -4.54 42.54 -26.48
CA THR A 57 -5.03 43.39 -25.39
C THR A 57 -3.91 44.26 -24.79
N LEU A 58 -2.72 43.68 -24.57
CA LEU A 58 -1.58 44.41 -24.00
C LEU A 58 -0.77 45.17 -25.06
N GLY A 59 -1.04 44.94 -26.34
CA GLY A 59 -0.36 45.60 -27.46
C GLY A 59 1.11 45.23 -27.60
N PHE A 60 1.53 44.08 -27.05
CA PHE A 60 2.89 43.60 -27.21
C PHE A 60 3.17 43.18 -28.65
N SER A 61 4.43 43.35 -29.08
CA SER A 61 4.89 42.80 -30.35
C SER A 61 4.80 41.27 -30.32
N ALA A 62 4.78 40.62 -31.50
CA ALA A 62 4.71 39.16 -31.59
C ALA A 62 5.81 38.46 -30.75
N LEU A 63 7.03 39.04 -30.76
CA LEU A 63 8.15 38.57 -29.95
C LEU A 63 7.93 38.82 -28.44
N GLY A 64 7.41 40.00 -28.07
CA GLY A 64 7.10 40.34 -26.68
C GLY A 64 6.03 39.43 -26.06
N SER A 65 4.97 39.14 -26.82
CA SER A 65 3.92 38.20 -26.40
C SER A 65 4.46 36.78 -26.24
N ALA A 66 5.28 36.31 -27.19
CA ALA A 66 5.91 34.99 -27.08
C ALA A 66 6.86 34.90 -25.87
N ALA A 67 7.66 35.94 -25.63
CA ALA A 67 8.56 35.99 -24.48
C ALA A 67 7.81 36.03 -23.14
N ALA A 68 6.69 36.75 -23.05
CA ALA A 68 5.87 36.82 -21.84
C ALA A 68 5.24 35.46 -21.50
N VAL A 69 4.69 34.77 -22.51
CA VAL A 69 4.11 33.44 -22.33
C VAL A 69 5.18 32.42 -21.96
N PHE A 70 6.34 32.46 -22.62
CA PHE A 70 7.48 31.61 -22.26
C PHE A 70 7.95 31.84 -20.81
N GLY A 71 7.97 33.09 -20.35
CA GLY A 71 8.25 33.42 -18.95
C GLY A 71 7.22 32.82 -17.99
N ALA A 72 5.93 32.89 -18.32
CA ALA A 72 4.88 32.26 -17.53
C ALA A 72 5.05 30.73 -17.46
N ASP A 73 5.37 30.09 -18.58
CA ASP A 73 5.61 28.64 -18.65
C ASP A 73 6.79 28.23 -17.76
N LEU A 74 7.89 28.99 -17.78
CA LEU A 74 9.05 28.74 -16.91
C LEU A 74 8.67 28.77 -15.43
N VAL A 75 7.83 29.71 -15.02
CA VAL A 75 7.33 29.79 -13.62
C VAL A 75 6.53 28.54 -13.27
N VAL A 76 5.63 28.10 -14.15
CA VAL A 76 4.82 26.88 -13.95
C VAL A 76 5.71 25.64 -13.88
N VAL A 77 6.71 25.52 -14.74
CA VAL A 77 7.68 24.42 -14.72
C VAL A 77 8.47 24.39 -13.41
N ILE A 78 8.99 25.53 -12.95
CA ILE A 78 9.74 25.61 -11.70
C ILE A 78 8.84 25.23 -10.52
N MET A 79 7.62 25.76 -10.47
CA MET A 79 6.65 25.43 -9.42
C MET A 79 6.28 23.94 -9.44
N GLY A 80 6.06 23.37 -10.62
CA GLY A 80 5.81 21.94 -10.83
C GLY A 80 6.97 21.07 -10.39
N LEU A 81 8.22 21.46 -10.68
CA LEU A 81 9.42 20.74 -10.23
C LEU A 81 9.55 20.81 -8.69
N VAL A 82 9.30 21.96 -8.08
CA VAL A 82 9.35 22.10 -6.61
C VAL A 82 8.27 21.29 -5.92
N MET A 83 7.03 21.32 -6.42
CA MET A 83 5.91 20.55 -5.86
C MET A 83 6.04 19.06 -6.14
N GLY A 84 6.53 18.67 -7.33
CA GLY A 84 6.73 17.28 -7.72
C GLY A 84 7.91 16.59 -7.02
N ARG A 85 8.98 17.34 -6.72
CA ARG A 85 10.10 16.82 -5.88
C ARG A 85 9.71 16.59 -4.43
N ARG A 86 8.65 17.23 -3.95
CA ARG A 86 8.02 16.86 -2.68
C ARG A 86 7.23 15.58 -2.92
N SER A 87 7.93 14.45 -2.88
CA SER A 87 7.36 13.12 -3.04
C SER A 87 6.37 12.86 -1.91
N TYR A 88 5.09 13.16 -2.13
CA TYR A 88 4.02 12.72 -1.26
C TYR A 88 3.89 11.21 -1.45
N MET A 89 4.31 10.43 -0.44
CA MET A 89 4.20 8.98 -0.45
C MET A 89 2.74 8.62 -0.75
N THR A 90 2.53 7.92 -1.86
CA THR A 90 1.17 7.67 -2.33
C THR A 90 0.44 6.76 -1.33
N PRO A 91 -0.89 6.91 -1.14
CA PRO A 91 -1.65 6.03 -0.27
C PRO A 91 -1.52 4.55 -0.65
N GLU A 92 -1.27 4.27 -1.93
CA GLU A 92 -0.95 2.95 -2.49
C GLU A 92 0.37 2.39 -1.93
N GLU A 93 1.47 3.16 -1.99
CA GLU A 93 2.76 2.75 -1.41
C GLU A 93 2.70 2.58 0.11
N ILE A 94 1.95 3.45 0.81
CA ILE A 94 1.73 3.35 2.26
C ILE A 94 0.99 2.05 2.56
N ARG A 95 -0.07 1.71 1.80
CA ARG A 95 -0.82 0.44 2.00
C ARG A 95 0.02 -0.79 1.72
N VAL A 96 0.84 -0.79 0.66
CA VAL A 96 1.73 -1.92 0.34
C VAL A 96 2.79 -2.10 1.42
N ARG A 97 3.39 -1.00 1.91
CA ARG A 97 4.33 -1.04 3.05
C ARG A 97 3.66 -1.52 4.33
N PHE A 98 2.48 -1.01 4.64
CA PHE A 98 1.73 -1.36 5.85
C PHE A 98 1.25 -2.82 5.83
N ALA A 99 0.76 -3.32 4.68
CA ALA A 99 0.39 -4.72 4.50
C ALA A 99 1.60 -5.65 4.64
N ARG A 100 2.76 -5.27 4.10
CA ARG A 100 4.01 -6.00 4.27
C ARG A 100 4.47 -6.03 5.73
N GLU A 101 4.42 -4.89 6.43
CA GLU A 101 4.81 -4.81 7.84
C GLU A 101 3.86 -5.58 8.77
N HIS A 102 2.55 -5.50 8.54
CA HIS A 102 1.58 -6.31 9.28
C HIS A 102 1.77 -7.80 9.06
N ALA A 103 1.96 -8.26 7.82
CA ALA A 103 2.22 -9.67 7.54
C ALA A 103 3.51 -10.16 8.20
N LEU A 104 4.56 -9.34 8.22
CA LEU A 104 5.82 -9.67 8.90
C LEU A 104 5.67 -9.72 10.43
N ASN A 105 4.86 -8.83 11.00
CA ASN A 105 4.64 -8.77 12.44
C ASN A 105 3.75 -9.93 12.91
N GLU A 106 2.74 -10.29 12.12
CA GLU A 106 1.86 -11.44 12.37
C GLU A 106 2.61 -12.77 12.21
N LEU A 107 3.51 -12.87 11.22
CA LEU A 107 4.45 -13.99 11.11
C LEU A 107 5.35 -14.10 12.34
N ARG A 108 5.91 -12.98 12.82
CA ARG A 108 6.72 -12.96 14.04
C ARG A 108 5.92 -13.40 15.27
N GLN A 109 4.69 -12.94 15.41
CA GLN A 109 3.80 -13.37 16.50
C GLN A 109 3.45 -14.86 16.40
N THR A 110 3.18 -15.37 15.20
CA THR A 110 2.87 -16.78 14.98
C THR A 110 4.08 -17.67 15.27
N VAL A 111 5.28 -17.23 14.86
CA VAL A 111 6.55 -17.90 15.15
C VAL A 111 6.87 -17.83 16.66
N ALA A 112 6.66 -16.69 17.30
CA ALA A 112 6.86 -16.55 18.75
C ALA A 112 5.88 -17.42 19.55
N LEU A 113 4.61 -17.47 19.16
CA LEU A 113 3.60 -18.30 19.80
C LEU A 113 3.85 -19.79 19.59
N SER A 114 4.30 -20.20 18.40
CA SER A 114 4.69 -21.59 18.15
C SER A 114 5.99 -21.97 18.84
N ALA A 115 6.96 -21.05 18.95
CA ALA A 115 8.18 -21.22 19.74
C ALA A 115 7.89 -21.32 21.25
N VAL A 116 6.98 -20.49 21.78
CA VAL A 116 6.52 -20.55 23.18
C VAL A 116 5.71 -21.81 23.42
N ALA A 117 4.82 -22.20 22.51
CA ALA A 117 4.06 -23.43 22.62
C ALA A 117 4.98 -24.67 22.59
N THR A 118 6.02 -24.68 21.77
CA THR A 118 7.02 -25.77 21.74
C THR A 118 7.96 -25.75 22.95
N THR A 119 8.32 -24.59 23.51
CA THR A 119 9.12 -24.52 24.74
C THR A 119 8.30 -24.82 26.01
N VAL A 120 7.00 -24.53 26.03
CA VAL A 120 6.11 -24.92 27.14
C VAL A 120 5.69 -26.38 27.01
N ALA A 121 5.45 -26.88 25.80
CA ALA A 121 5.17 -28.30 25.54
C ALA A 121 6.43 -29.17 25.65
N GLY A 122 7.65 -28.63 25.49
CA GLY A 122 8.91 -29.38 25.52
C GLY A 122 9.19 -30.08 26.86
N PRO A 123 9.13 -29.40 28.01
CA PRO A 123 9.25 -30.03 29.33
C PRO A 123 8.09 -30.99 29.61
N LEU A 124 6.86 -30.61 29.24
CA LEU A 124 5.67 -31.44 29.46
C LEU A 124 5.72 -32.73 28.64
N THR A 125 6.20 -32.71 27.39
CA THR A 125 6.36 -33.91 26.55
C THR A 125 7.52 -34.78 26.99
N ARG A 126 8.62 -34.21 27.51
CA ARG A 126 9.77 -34.99 27.98
C ARG A 126 9.49 -35.73 29.29
N HIS A 127 8.71 -35.15 30.20
CA HIS A 127 8.28 -35.81 31.43
C HIS A 127 7.12 -36.78 31.20
N THR A 128 6.10 -36.40 30.42
CA THR A 128 4.96 -37.28 30.10
C THR A 128 5.37 -38.43 29.18
N GLY A 129 6.28 -38.18 28.24
CA GLY A 129 6.84 -39.21 27.36
C GLY A 129 7.67 -40.26 28.08
N ARG A 130 8.45 -39.88 29.11
CA ARG A 130 9.14 -40.84 29.99
C ARG A 130 8.17 -41.65 30.83
N ALA A 131 7.10 -41.03 31.34
CA ALA A 131 6.07 -41.72 32.11
C ALA A 131 5.31 -42.75 31.24
N ILE A 132 4.91 -42.37 30.03
CA ILE A 132 4.25 -43.26 29.07
C ILE A 132 5.21 -44.38 28.63
N TRP A 133 6.48 -44.08 28.37
CA TRP A 133 7.49 -45.07 28.00
C TRP A 133 7.76 -46.09 29.13
N ASN A 134 7.83 -45.62 30.38
CA ASN A 134 7.98 -46.50 31.54
C ASN A 134 6.72 -47.35 31.75
N LEU A 135 5.51 -46.79 31.56
CA LEU A 135 4.26 -47.55 31.63
C LEU A 135 4.19 -48.62 30.54
N PHE A 136 4.61 -48.28 29.32
CA PHE A 136 4.69 -49.21 28.19
C PHE A 136 5.70 -50.33 28.47
N LYS A 137 6.88 -50.00 29.02
CA LYS A 137 7.92 -50.96 29.39
C LYS A 137 7.49 -51.89 30.54
N VAL A 138 6.66 -51.41 31.47
CA VAL A 138 6.06 -52.23 32.53
C VAL A 138 4.98 -53.15 31.96
N MET A 139 4.15 -52.68 31.01
CA MET A 139 3.12 -53.50 30.37
C MET A 139 3.66 -54.52 29.36
N THR A 140 4.82 -54.25 28.73
CA THR A 140 5.49 -55.19 27.81
C THR A 140 6.61 -56.02 28.48
N GLY A 141 6.93 -55.72 29.75
CA GLY A 141 7.91 -56.41 30.58
C GLY A 141 7.35 -57.70 31.20
N ARG A 142 7.33 -58.75 30.38
CA ARG A 142 7.01 -60.13 30.78
C ARG A 142 8.13 -60.72 31.65
N GLY A 143 7.80 -61.06 32.90
CA GLY A 143 8.32 -62.20 33.66
C GLY A 143 9.76 -62.17 34.18
N LYS A 144 9.89 -61.99 35.50
CA LYS A 144 10.54 -62.99 36.36
C LYS A 144 9.60 -63.32 37.49
#